data_AF-A0A8H6IE75-F1
#
_entry.id   AF-A0A8H6IE75-F1
#
_cell.length_a   1.000
_cell.length_b   1.000
_cell.length_c   1.000
_cell.angle_alpha   90.00
_cell.angle_beta   90.00
_cell.angle_gamma   90.00
#
_symmetry.space_group_name_H-M   'P 1'
#
loop_
_entity.id
_entity.type
_entity.pdbx_description
1 polymer ?
#
loop_
_entity_poly.entity_id
_entity_poly.type
_entity_poly.pdbx_seq_one_letter_code
_entity_poly.pdbx_strand_id
1 'polypeptide(L)'
;MSLQEASEARKARLLALRKRKMGQSVEGAEGTPEPLVGGRNYDPISKTLKKRTPGEEIEDTVEKNVKGLAQMIIAEDEEKRQQELDIFNIAPKRPNWDLKRDMDKKLAKLERRTQEAVHTLIRQRLAAQKGQSDDLVGAMKAQEQQNAADSDEEED
;
A
#
# COMPACT_ATOMS: atom_id res chain seq x y z
N MET A 1 2.30 -51.16 27.42
CA MET A 1 0.84 -51.14 27.23
C MET A 1 0.39 -52.52 26.84
N SER A 2 -0.51 -53.13 27.61
CA SER A 2 -1.02 -54.46 27.31
C SER A 2 -2.02 -54.39 26.15
N LEU A 3 -2.19 -55.50 25.42
CA LEU A 3 -3.15 -55.57 24.31
C LEU A 3 -4.59 -55.31 24.78
N GLN A 4 -4.90 -55.71 26.03
CA GLN A 4 -6.20 -55.50 26.66
C GLN A 4 -6.48 -54.01 26.90
N GLU A 5 -5.51 -53.28 27.45
CA GLU A 5 -5.62 -51.85 27.73
C GLU A 5 -5.83 -51.03 26.44
N ALA A 6 -5.12 -51.38 25.35
CA ALA A 6 -5.32 -50.75 24.05
C ALA A 6 -6.73 -51.03 23.46
N SER A 7 -7.27 -52.23 23.69
CA SER A 7 -8.61 -52.61 23.23
C SER A 7 -9.71 -51.86 23.97
N GLU A 8 -9.56 -51.68 25.28
CA GLU A 8 -10.49 -50.95 26.14
C GLU A 8 -10.48 -49.45 25.83
N ALA A 9 -9.29 -48.87 25.62
CA ALA A 9 -9.15 -47.47 25.20
C ALA A 9 -9.82 -47.21 23.83
N ARG A 10 -9.65 -48.13 22.87
CA ARG A 10 -10.33 -48.04 21.56
C ARG A 10 -11.85 -48.16 21.71
N LYS A 11 -12.31 -49.10 22.53
CA LYS A 11 -13.74 -49.30 22.82
C LYS A 11 -14.36 -48.06 23.46
N ALA A 12 -13.69 -47.46 24.45
CA ALA A 12 -14.11 -46.23 25.10
C ALA A 12 -14.19 -45.06 24.11
N ARG A 13 -13.18 -44.90 23.26
CA ARG A 13 -13.16 -43.85 22.21
C ARG A 13 -14.28 -44.03 21.19
N LEU A 14 -14.55 -45.26 20.74
CA LEU A 14 -15.64 -45.54 19.80
C LEU A 14 -17.02 -45.32 20.44
N LEU A 15 -17.19 -45.67 21.72
CA LEU A 15 -18.42 -45.38 22.47
C LEU A 15 -18.63 -43.87 22.62
N ALA A 16 -17.60 -43.10 22.92
CA ALA A 16 -17.67 -41.64 22.99
C ALA A 16 -18.07 -41.02 21.62
N LEU A 17 -17.47 -41.49 20.52
CA LEU A 17 -17.83 -41.06 19.17
C LEU A 17 -19.27 -41.44 18.81
N ARG A 18 -19.76 -42.60 19.23
CA ARG A 18 -21.14 -43.05 18.98
C ARG A 18 -22.15 -42.22 19.77
N LYS A 19 -21.88 -41.94 21.06
CA LYS A 19 -22.71 -41.05 21.90
C LYS A 19 -22.80 -39.64 21.29
N ARG A 20 -21.65 -39.09 20.89
CA ARG A 20 -21.54 -37.78 20.22
C ARG A 20 -22.27 -37.74 18.88
N LYS A 21 -22.23 -38.83 18.08
CA LYS A 21 -22.98 -38.95 16.81
C LYS A 21 -24.50 -39.06 17.02
N MET A 22 -24.93 -39.65 18.13
CA MET A 22 -26.35 -39.74 18.52
C MET A 22 -26.89 -38.44 19.14
N GLY A 23 -26.08 -37.38 19.21
CA GLY A 23 -26.48 -36.08 19.78
C GLY A 23 -26.61 -36.09 21.30
N GLN A 24 -26.15 -37.13 21.98
CA GLN A 24 -26.09 -37.16 23.44
C GLN A 24 -24.83 -36.38 23.87
N SER A 25 -25.04 -35.22 24.50
CA SER A 25 -23.95 -34.42 25.05
C SER A 25 -23.19 -35.25 26.09
N VAL A 26 -21.86 -35.21 26.00
CA VAL A 26 -21.00 -35.62 27.10
C VAL A 26 -21.18 -34.54 28.17
N GLU A 27 -21.49 -34.93 29.41
CA GLU A 27 -21.73 -34.02 30.54
C GLU A 27 -20.65 -32.93 30.61
N GLY A 28 -21.08 -31.66 30.54
CA GLY A 28 -20.21 -30.49 30.66
C GLY A 28 -20.26 -29.46 29.53
N ALA A 29 -21.07 -29.64 28.48
CA ALA A 29 -21.25 -28.64 27.43
C ALA A 29 -22.70 -28.13 27.40
N GLU A 30 -22.93 -26.94 27.95
CA GLU A 30 -24.15 -26.15 27.71
C GLU A 30 -24.12 -25.64 26.26
N GLY A 31 -24.78 -26.38 25.37
CA GLY A 31 -24.94 -26.03 23.98
C GLY A 31 -25.69 -27.11 23.24
N THR A 32 -26.61 -26.72 22.36
CA THR A 32 -27.33 -27.63 21.47
C THR A 32 -26.35 -28.55 20.74
N PRO A 33 -26.60 -29.88 20.69
CA PRO A 33 -25.64 -30.83 20.15
C PRO A 33 -25.53 -30.67 18.62
N GLU A 34 -24.66 -29.76 18.17
CA GLU A 34 -24.36 -29.63 16.75
C GLU A 34 -23.53 -30.83 16.29
N PRO A 35 -23.90 -31.49 15.18
CA PRO A 35 -23.11 -32.57 14.62
C PRO A 35 -21.75 -32.03 14.17
N LEU A 36 -20.65 -32.56 14.72
CA LEU A 36 -19.28 -32.13 14.39
C LEU A 36 -18.87 -32.30 12.92
N VAL A 37 -19.71 -32.95 12.11
CA VAL A 37 -19.58 -32.98 10.67
C VAL A 37 -20.91 -32.52 10.09
N GLY A 38 -21.04 -31.22 9.87
CA GLY A 38 -22.15 -30.67 9.11
C GLY A 38 -22.16 -31.28 7.71
N GLY A 39 -23.31 -31.83 7.31
CA GLY A 39 -23.49 -32.31 5.94
C GLY A 39 -23.40 -31.12 4.99
N ARG A 40 -22.24 -30.91 4.35
CA ARG A 40 -21.99 -29.75 3.46
C ARG A 40 -23.16 -29.52 2.50
N ASN A 41 -23.61 -30.61 1.87
CA ASN A 41 -24.73 -30.61 0.91
C ASN A 41 -25.90 -31.50 1.35
N TYR A 42 -25.98 -31.95 2.61
CA TYR A 42 -27.03 -32.87 3.06
C TYR A 42 -27.87 -32.23 4.15
N ASP A 43 -29.17 -32.18 3.93
CA ASP A 43 -30.13 -31.70 4.91
C ASP A 43 -30.67 -32.88 5.74
N PRO A 44 -30.41 -32.92 7.05
CA PRO A 44 -30.82 -34.04 7.91
C PRO A 44 -32.34 -34.15 8.09
N ILE A 45 -33.09 -33.07 7.86
CA ILE A 45 -34.55 -33.04 8.03
C ILE A 45 -35.22 -33.62 6.80
N SER A 46 -34.88 -33.10 5.61
CA SER A 46 -35.43 -33.59 4.35
C SER A 46 -34.77 -34.88 3.85
N LYS A 47 -33.63 -35.27 4.44
CA LYS A 47 -32.78 -36.39 4.00
C LYS A 47 -32.36 -36.31 2.53
N THR A 48 -32.36 -35.11 1.96
CA THR A 48 -32.01 -34.86 0.55
C THR A 48 -30.87 -33.85 0.44
N LEU A 49 -30.49 -33.50 -0.80
CA LEU A 49 -29.49 -32.48 -1.04
C LEU A 49 -30.00 -31.13 -0.52
N LYS A 50 -29.13 -30.38 0.17
CA LYS A 50 -29.39 -29.00 0.57
C LYS A 50 -29.61 -28.16 -0.70
N LYS A 51 -30.87 -27.86 -1.00
CA LYS A 51 -31.26 -26.97 -2.09
C LYS A 51 -31.31 -25.54 -1.55
N ARG A 52 -30.85 -24.59 -2.35
CA ARG A 52 -31.01 -23.18 -2.03
C ARG A 52 -32.50 -22.82 -2.11
N THR A 53 -33.03 -22.17 -1.09
CA THR A 53 -34.43 -21.73 -1.13
C THR A 53 -34.56 -20.57 -2.14
N PRO A 54 -35.52 -20.63 -3.08
CA PRO A 54 -35.79 -19.48 -3.94
C PRO A 54 -36.29 -18.32 -3.08
N GLY A 55 -35.48 -17.28 -2.91
CA GLY A 55 -35.78 -16.12 -2.05
C GLY A 55 -34.75 -15.85 -0.95
N GLU A 56 -33.80 -16.76 -0.70
CA GLU A 56 -32.64 -16.48 0.15
C GLU A 56 -31.65 -15.58 -0.61
N GLU A 57 -31.84 -14.27 -0.44
CA GLU A 57 -30.87 -13.29 -0.87
C GLU A 57 -29.57 -13.47 -0.08
N ILE A 58 -28.44 -13.54 -0.77
CA ILE A 58 -27.15 -13.45 -0.09
C ILE A 58 -27.03 -12.00 0.40
N GLU A 59 -26.89 -11.83 1.72
CA GLU A 59 -26.68 -10.53 2.35
C GLU A 59 -25.24 -10.03 2.11
N ASP A 60 -24.26 -10.93 2.17
CA ASP A 60 -22.84 -10.67 1.89
C ASP A 60 -22.52 -10.65 0.40
N THR A 61 -23.03 -9.64 -0.32
CA THR A 61 -22.64 -9.37 -1.71
C THR A 61 -21.97 -8.00 -1.80
N VAL A 62 -20.90 -7.90 -2.61
CA VAL A 62 -20.18 -6.64 -2.86
C VAL A 62 -21.13 -5.51 -3.28
N GLU A 63 -22.15 -5.82 -4.08
CA GLU A 63 -23.16 -4.86 -4.53
C GLU A 63 -23.95 -4.24 -3.38
N LYS A 64 -24.32 -5.05 -2.37
CA LYS A 64 -25.02 -4.58 -1.17
C LYS A 64 -24.10 -3.74 -0.29
N ASN A 65 -22.83 -4.14 -0.17
CA ASN A 65 -21.84 -3.43 0.62
C ASN A 65 -21.47 -2.05 0.04
N VAL A 66 -21.52 -1.92 -1.29
CA VAL A 66 -21.18 -0.66 -2.00
C VAL A 66 -22.41 0.23 -2.21
N LYS A 67 -23.62 -0.32 -2.07
CA LYS A 67 -24.87 0.43 -2.21
C LYS A 67 -24.90 1.61 -1.24
N GLY A 68 -24.98 2.82 -1.78
CA GLY A 68 -25.06 4.06 -1.00
C GLY A 68 -23.72 4.72 -0.67
N LEU A 69 -22.57 4.05 -0.84
CA LEU A 69 -21.25 4.67 -0.61
C LEU A 69 -21.06 5.93 -1.47
N ALA A 70 -21.44 5.87 -2.74
CA ALA A 70 -21.34 7.03 -3.64
C ALA A 70 -22.17 8.22 -3.16
N GLN A 71 -23.37 7.98 -2.62
CA GLN A 71 -24.24 9.04 -2.11
C GLN A 71 -23.66 9.68 -0.84
N MET A 72 -23.07 8.87 0.05
CA MET A 72 -22.38 9.37 1.24
C MET A 72 -21.16 10.22 0.89
N ILE A 73 -20.35 9.79 -0.10
CA ILE A 73 -19.17 10.54 -0.54
C ILE A 73 -19.58 11.90 -1.11
N ILE A 74 -20.65 11.95 -1.92
CA ILE A 74 -21.16 13.20 -2.49
C ILE A 74 -21.68 14.12 -1.38
N ALA A 75 -22.44 13.59 -0.42
CA ALA A 75 -22.93 14.36 0.72
C ALA A 75 -21.79 14.92 1.59
N GLU A 76 -20.76 14.12 1.88
CA GLU A 76 -19.59 14.57 2.65
C GLU A 76 -18.80 15.67 1.91
N ASP A 77 -18.67 15.57 0.58
CA ASP A 77 -18.01 16.59 -0.24
C ASP A 77 -18.83 17.89 -0.34
N GLU A 78 -20.16 17.80 -0.33
CA GLU A 78 -21.06 18.96 -0.22
C GLU A 78 -20.96 19.62 1.15
N GLU A 79 -20.94 18.83 2.24
CA GLU A 79 -20.74 19.34 3.61
C GLU A 79 -19.38 20.03 3.77
N LYS A 80 -18.30 19.47 3.21
CA LYS A 80 -16.96 20.10 3.21
C LYS A 80 -16.91 21.39 2.42
N ARG A 81 -17.69 21.50 1.34
CA ARG A 81 -17.81 22.75 0.55
C ARG A 81 -18.70 23.80 1.23
N GLN A 82 -19.69 23.35 2.00
CA GLN A 82 -20.59 24.23 2.77
C GLN A 82 -19.97 24.73 4.07
N GLN A 83 -19.05 23.97 4.67
CA GLN A 83 -18.19 24.49 5.73
C GLN A 83 -17.46 25.72 5.18
N GLU A 84 -17.78 26.88 5.77
CA GLU A 84 -17.32 28.19 5.34
C GLU A 84 -15.82 28.13 5.04
N LEU A 85 -15.46 28.44 3.79
CA LEU A 85 -14.07 28.61 3.39
C LEU A 85 -13.46 29.70 4.27
N ASP A 86 -12.73 29.27 5.29
CA ASP A 86 -12.05 30.15 6.22
C ASP A 86 -11.11 31.09 5.45
N ILE A 87 -11.51 32.35 5.36
CA ILE A 87 -10.82 33.40 4.59
C ILE A 87 -9.39 33.60 5.14
N PHE A 88 -9.15 33.22 6.41
CA PHE A 88 -7.82 33.22 7.03
C PHE A 88 -6.90 32.10 6.52
N ASN A 89 -7.42 31.04 5.92
CA ASN A 89 -6.65 29.98 5.26
C ASN A 89 -6.37 30.27 3.77
N ILE A 90 -7.11 31.20 3.15
CA ILE A 90 -6.91 31.66 1.77
C ILE A 90 -5.88 32.80 1.69
N ALA A 91 -5.65 33.52 2.79
CA ALA A 91 -4.58 34.52 2.86
C ALA A 91 -3.19 33.86 2.73
N PRO A 92 -2.21 34.51 2.06
CA PRO A 92 -0.86 33.97 1.94
C PRO A 92 -0.22 33.78 3.32
N LYS A 93 0.00 32.52 3.73
CA LYS A 93 0.53 32.15 5.06
C LYS A 93 1.86 32.82 5.44
N ARG A 94 2.63 33.34 4.48
CA ARG A 94 3.91 34.03 4.71
C ARG A 94 4.08 35.19 3.71
N PRO A 95 4.35 36.43 4.17
CA PRO A 95 4.58 37.59 3.30
C PRO A 95 5.68 37.37 2.23
N ASN A 96 6.71 36.59 2.56
CA ASN A 96 7.87 36.35 1.70
C ASN A 96 7.80 35.04 0.90
N TRP A 97 6.65 34.35 0.87
CA TRP A 97 6.57 33.02 0.24
C TRP A 97 6.85 33.09 -1.26
N ASP A 98 6.36 34.15 -1.90
CA ASP A 98 6.49 34.39 -3.34
C ASP A 98 7.93 34.77 -3.68
N LEU A 99 8.50 35.68 -2.87
CA LEU A 99 9.92 36.03 -2.94
C LEU A 99 10.82 34.80 -2.78
N LYS A 100 10.50 33.92 -1.84
CA LYS A 100 11.27 32.68 -1.62
C LYS A 100 11.18 31.77 -2.85
N ARG A 101 9.97 31.51 -3.34
CA ARG A 101 9.75 30.66 -4.51
C ARG A 101 10.49 31.17 -5.75
N ASP A 102 10.39 32.47 -6.00
CA ASP A 102 11.01 33.11 -7.17
C ASP A 102 12.54 33.20 -7.03
N MET A 103 13.05 33.34 -5.80
CA MET A 103 14.48 33.28 -5.49
C MET A 103 15.03 31.86 -5.63
N ASP A 104 14.31 30.85 -5.15
CA ASP A 104 14.72 29.44 -5.21
C ASP A 104 14.94 28.99 -6.66
N LYS A 105 14.10 29.45 -7.61
CA LYS A 105 14.28 29.18 -9.04
C LYS A 105 15.57 29.79 -9.61
N LYS A 106 15.96 30.98 -9.16
CA LYS A 106 17.19 31.65 -9.59
C LYS A 106 18.42 31.01 -8.95
N LEU A 107 18.34 30.68 -7.66
CA LEU A 107 19.38 29.97 -6.92
C LEU A 107 19.64 28.58 -7.50
N ALA A 108 18.62 27.83 -7.90
CA ALA A 108 18.81 26.52 -8.52
C ALA A 108 19.67 26.56 -9.79
N LYS A 109 19.49 27.58 -10.64
CA LYS A 109 20.32 27.77 -11.85
C LYS A 109 21.76 28.17 -11.49
N LEU A 110 21.91 29.03 -10.48
CA LEU A 110 23.21 29.50 -10.04
C LEU A 110 24.00 28.36 -9.37
N GLU A 111 23.35 27.59 -8.50
CA GLU A 111 23.92 26.46 -7.78
C GLU A 111 24.55 25.45 -8.74
N ARG A 112 23.88 25.12 -9.85
CA ARG A 112 24.45 24.22 -10.85
C ARG A 112 25.78 24.74 -11.39
N ARG A 113 25.84 26.01 -11.78
CA ARG A 113 27.06 26.67 -12.29
C ARG A 113 28.13 26.79 -11.20
N THR A 114 27.72 27.03 -9.95
CA THR A 114 28.63 27.06 -8.81
C THR A 114 29.26 25.70 -8.57
N GLN A 115 28.50 24.61 -8.62
CA GLN A 115 29.02 23.24 -8.50
C GLN A 115 29.95 22.88 -9.66
N GLU A 116 29.62 23.28 -10.90
CA GLU A 116 30.50 23.13 -12.07
C GLU A 116 31.84 23.86 -11.85
N ALA A 117 31.79 25.13 -11.41
CA ALA A 117 32.98 25.93 -11.11
C ALA A 117 33.81 25.37 -9.94
N VAL A 118 33.15 24.87 -8.89
CA VAL A 118 33.82 24.20 -7.77
C VAL A 118 34.55 22.95 -8.27
N HIS A 119 33.90 22.16 -9.12
CA HIS A 119 34.50 20.96 -9.68
C HIS A 119 35.70 21.28 -10.59
N THR A 120 35.64 22.33 -11.41
CA THR A 120 36.79 22.75 -12.25
C THR A 120 37.94 23.24 -11.38
N LEU A 121 37.67 24.05 -10.34
CA LEU A 121 38.70 24.49 -9.39
C LEU A 121 39.35 23.34 -8.65
N ILE A 122 38.58 22.33 -8.24
CA ILE A 122 39.11 21.11 -7.60
C ILE A 122 40.04 20.37 -8.56
N ARG A 123 39.65 20.19 -9.83
CA ARG A 123 40.51 19.55 -10.83
C ARG A 123 41.81 20.31 -11.04
N GLN A 124 41.74 21.63 -11.21
CA GLN A 124 42.92 22.49 -11.37
C GLN A 124 43.86 22.40 -10.18
N ARG A 125 43.31 22.43 -8.95
CA ARG A 125 44.11 22.31 -7.72
C ARG A 125 44.82 20.96 -7.62
N LEU A 126 44.13 19.86 -7.92
CA LEU A 126 44.71 18.52 -7.91
C LEU A 126 45.79 18.36 -9.00
N ALA A 127 45.59 18.95 -10.18
CA ALA A 127 46.55 18.95 -11.28
C ALA A 127 47.82 19.73 -10.96
N ALA A 128 47.66 20.93 -10.38
CA ALA A 128 48.78 21.75 -9.91
C ALA A 128 49.59 21.03 -8.83
N GLN A 129 48.94 20.29 -7.94
CA GLN A 129 49.62 19.46 -6.93
C GLN A 129 50.35 18.25 -7.54
N LYS A 130 49.85 17.69 -8.65
CA LYS A 130 50.43 16.54 -9.35
C LYS A 130 51.40 16.90 -10.49
N GLY A 131 51.61 18.18 -10.78
CA GLY A 131 52.52 18.64 -11.84
C GLY A 131 52.05 18.38 -13.28
N GLN A 132 50.75 18.19 -13.50
CA GLN A 132 50.14 17.86 -14.81
C GLN A 132 49.26 19.02 -15.34
N SER A 133 49.73 20.26 -15.22
CA SER A 133 48.93 21.46 -15.54
C SER A 133 48.56 21.58 -17.02
N ASP A 134 49.45 21.17 -17.93
CA ASP A 134 49.37 21.58 -19.33
C ASP A 134 48.38 20.74 -20.15
N ASP A 135 48.22 19.46 -19.81
CA ASP A 135 47.34 18.52 -20.52
C ASP A 135 45.85 18.79 -20.22
N LEU A 136 45.56 19.25 -19.00
CA LEU A 136 44.19 19.54 -18.56
C LEU A 136 43.66 20.88 -19.09
N VAL A 137 44.51 21.90 -19.20
CA VAL A 137 44.11 23.18 -19.83
C VAL A 137 43.78 22.96 -21.31
N GLY A 138 44.53 22.09 -22.00
CA GLY A 138 44.24 21.68 -23.37
C GLY A 138 42.89 20.94 -23.50
N ALA A 139 42.65 19.95 -22.65
CA ALA A 139 41.39 19.19 -22.64
C ALA A 139 40.17 20.06 -22.28
N MET A 140 40.32 21.02 -21.36
CA MET A 140 39.25 21.91 -20.94
C MET A 140 38.87 22.91 -22.04
N LYS A 141 39.88 23.43 -22.78
CA LYS A 141 39.66 24.30 -23.93
C LYS A 141 39.01 23.58 -25.11
N ALA A 142 39.37 22.31 -25.32
CA ALA A 142 38.73 21.46 -26.32
C ALA A 142 37.27 21.14 -25.96
N GLN A 143 36.99 20.88 -24.67
CA GLN A 143 35.64 20.62 -24.19
C GLN A 143 34.75 21.89 -24.22
N GLU A 144 35.32 23.07 -23.98
CA GLU A 144 34.63 24.36 -24.10
C GLU A 144 34.29 24.69 -25.56
N GLN A 145 35.18 24.35 -26.51
CA GLN A 145 34.90 24.45 -27.95
C GLN A 145 33.82 23.47 -28.40
N GLN A 146 33.80 22.25 -27.87
CA GLN A 146 32.74 21.27 -28.17
C GLN A 146 31.38 21.71 -27.64
N ASN A 147 31.32 22.18 -26.38
CA ASN A 147 30.07 22.67 -25.81
C ASN A 147 29.52 23.93 -26.52
N ALA A 148 30.39 24.76 -27.09
CA ALA A 148 29.98 25.92 -27.89
C ALA A 148 29.47 25.52 -29.28
N ALA A 149 30.03 24.46 -29.88
CA ALA A 149 29.56 23.92 -31.15
C ALA A 149 28.19 23.21 -31.00
N ASP A 150 28.01 22.42 -29.94
CA ASP A 150 26.72 21.76 -29.66
C ASP A 150 25.59 22.76 -29.36
N SER A 151 25.90 23.96 -28.83
CA SER A 151 24.88 24.99 -28.60
C SER A 151 24.42 25.72 -29.86
N ASP A 152 25.25 25.78 -30.90
CA ASP A 152 24.91 26.41 -32.19
C ASP A 152 24.10 25.45 -33.09
N GLU A 153 24.18 24.13 -32.88
CA GLU A 153 23.41 23.12 -33.64
C GLU A 153 21.96 22.92 -33.13
N GLU A 154 21.61 23.38 -31.92
CA GLU A 154 20.24 23.29 -31.37
C GLU A 154 19.35 24.52 -31.67
N GLU A 155 19.85 25.53 -32.40
CA GLU A 155 19.10 26.76 -32.75
C GLU A 155 18.61 26.84 -34.23
N ASP A 156 18.89 25.84 -35.08
CA ASP A 156 18.34 25.68 -36.46
C ASP A 156 17.25 24.58 -36.54
#